data_AF-A0A1H3F1J1-F1
#
_entry.id   AF-A0A1H3F1J1-F1
#
_cell.length_a   1.000
_cell.length_b   1.000
_cell.length_c   1.000
_cell.angle_alpha   90.00
_cell.angle_beta   90.00
_cell.angle_gamma   90.00
#
_symmetry.space_group_name_H-M   'P 1'
#
loop_
_entity.id
_entity.type
_entity.pdbx_description
1 polymer ?
#
loop_
_entity_poly.entity_id
_entity_poly.type
_entity_poly.pdbx_seq_one_letter_code
_entity_poly.pdbx_strand_id
1 'polypeptide(L)'
;MTARPIHGSREGGFDCRQRDQYLAFGFVPELPRDDDPLALLGDWSKAPRRSIRSVSESALVREGIRALRAAFEPCAAVTETRSDQVVFLSGGLDSRAILGGLLEVYRPAELLTATFGAPGEQDFDFAAGLARAAGVRHEVVESSSVEWTTQGLVDSVLAREVPLPHPFGQRYLSYRLHQRIGPDHTFWDGLCGGVVSGGHVPGVEERWTWEAAVAAFLTKHLLPRAERYTSPDFRPESTMPAAPFISDSLLPYPDQLDFALRQNRYIRTRFLRGHTMCSPFLARPWVDFMLALPIRYRHEQRLYMTILRRAYPRLFRLPSTTFDGAGVPASPLLRTPLVLQRRAVRKAQRLGWLPGAGSKPEQRQQRHPARPPAAGRPPGAGVGEPHRPRRPGHGGRFRRGCGAPGDGRAGDGQHHDRRAARAGTQPQGRRPAGGQRRPVVSARAVGARTARGRPGGR
;
A
#
# COMPACT_ATOMS: atom_id res chain seq x y z
N MET A 1 -19.35 -2.42 7.12
CA MET A 1 -18.47 -1.74 8.09
C MET A 1 -19.04 -0.36 8.32
N THR A 2 -19.70 -0.13 9.45
CA THR A 2 -20.13 1.21 9.82
C THR A 2 -18.88 2.02 10.18
N ALA A 3 -18.67 3.16 9.52
CA ALA A 3 -17.58 4.06 9.83
C ALA A 3 -17.74 4.55 11.27
N ARG A 4 -16.99 3.97 12.22
CA ARG A 4 -16.88 4.56 13.55
C ARG A 4 -16.31 5.98 13.38
N PRO A 5 -16.84 7.00 14.06
CA PRO A 5 -16.21 8.32 14.06
C PRO A 5 -14.82 8.18 14.71
N ILE A 6 -13.78 8.11 13.88
CA ILE A 6 -12.43 7.74 14.32
C ILE A 6 -11.74 8.84 15.12
N HIS A 7 -12.22 10.08 15.11
CA HIS A 7 -11.57 11.17 15.84
C HIS A 7 -12.61 12.05 16.55
N GLY A 8 -12.85 11.75 17.83
CA GLY A 8 -13.16 12.82 18.78
C GLY A 8 -12.00 13.81 18.73
N SER A 9 -12.28 15.10 18.64
CA SER A 9 -11.28 16.17 18.63
C SER A 9 -10.41 16.04 19.88
N ARG A 10 -9.24 15.40 19.76
CA ARG A 10 -8.24 15.45 20.82
C ARG A 10 -7.79 16.90 20.93
N GLU A 11 -8.16 17.55 22.02
CA GLU A 11 -7.70 18.90 22.37
C GLU A 11 -6.19 18.96 22.69
N GLY A 12 -5.46 17.84 22.58
CA GLY A 12 -4.01 17.81 22.65
C GLY A 12 -3.38 18.30 21.36
N GLY A 13 -2.70 19.44 21.42
CA GLY A 13 -1.87 19.93 20.32
C GLY A 13 -0.78 18.94 19.91
N PHE A 14 -0.24 19.12 18.71
CA PHE A 14 0.88 18.33 18.19
C PHE A 14 2.15 18.61 19.00
N ASP A 15 2.52 17.70 19.88
CA ASP A 15 3.61 17.92 20.84
C ASP A 15 5.01 17.72 20.24
N CYS A 16 6.06 18.04 21.01
CA CYS A 16 7.45 17.89 20.58
C CYS A 16 7.80 16.44 20.22
N ARG A 17 7.22 15.45 20.91
CA ARG A 17 7.48 14.03 20.68
C ARG A 17 6.85 13.58 19.35
N GLN A 18 5.63 14.01 19.05
CA GLN A 18 4.95 13.74 17.78
C GLN A 18 5.64 14.44 16.61
N ARG A 19 6.15 15.65 16.83
CA ARG A 19 7.01 16.34 15.86
C ARG A 19 8.26 15.52 15.55
N ASP A 20 8.97 15.06 16.57
CA ASP A 20 10.19 14.29 16.36
C ASP A 20 9.91 12.93 15.70
N GLN A 21 8.81 12.27 16.06
CA GLN A 21 8.30 11.11 15.33
C GLN A 21 8.10 11.42 13.84
N TYR A 22 7.39 12.49 13.51
CA TYR A 22 7.15 12.88 12.12
C TYR A 22 8.45 13.20 11.37
N LEU A 23 9.39 13.91 12.00
CA LEU A 23 10.69 14.23 11.40
C LEU A 23 11.58 13.00 11.24
N ALA A 24 11.42 11.98 12.09
CA ALA A 24 12.18 10.74 11.99
C ALA A 24 11.62 9.76 10.95
N PHE A 25 10.30 9.59 10.88
CA PHE A 25 9.67 8.55 10.06
C PHE A 25 8.99 9.10 8.80
N GLY A 26 8.78 10.41 8.75
CA GLY A 26 7.83 11.03 7.83
C GLY A 26 6.38 10.76 8.20
N PHE A 27 6.06 10.16 9.35
CA PHE A 27 4.71 9.94 9.88
C PHE A 27 4.77 9.74 11.41
N VAL A 28 3.62 9.70 12.08
CA VAL A 28 3.54 9.48 13.54
C VAL A 28 3.14 8.02 13.80
N PRO A 29 4.07 7.10 14.10
CA PRO A 29 3.78 5.69 14.31
C PRO A 29 2.94 5.42 15.57
N GLU A 30 2.96 6.33 16.55
CA GLU A 30 2.20 6.14 17.80
C GLU A 30 0.70 5.93 17.55
N LEU A 31 0.18 4.87 18.17
CA LEU A 31 -1.22 4.47 18.10
C LEU A 31 -2.01 5.16 19.21
N PRO A 32 -3.31 5.46 19.00
CA PRO A 32 -4.16 5.89 20.09
C PRO A 32 -4.22 4.81 21.19
N ARG A 33 -4.16 5.21 22.48
CA ARG A 33 -4.13 4.30 23.63
C ARG A 33 -5.27 3.27 23.66
N ASP A 34 -6.44 3.63 23.13
CA ASP A 34 -7.63 2.77 23.12
C ASP A 34 -7.89 2.11 21.76
N ASP A 35 -6.97 2.27 20.80
CA ASP A 35 -7.08 1.66 19.48
C ASP A 35 -6.36 0.30 19.51
N ASP A 36 -7.10 -0.77 19.22
CA ASP A 36 -6.51 -2.05 18.88
C ASP A 36 -6.38 -2.09 17.35
N PRO A 37 -5.22 -1.70 16.79
CA PRO A 37 -5.05 -1.56 15.35
C PRO A 37 -5.16 -2.89 14.62
N LEU A 38 -5.06 -4.01 15.35
CA LEU A 38 -5.18 -5.35 14.84
C LEU A 38 -6.50 -6.01 15.24
N ALA A 39 -7.43 -5.36 15.94
CA ALA A 39 -8.68 -5.99 16.39
C ALA A 39 -9.39 -6.75 15.26
N LEU A 40 -9.54 -6.09 14.10
CA LEU A 40 -10.13 -6.70 12.91
C LEU A 40 -9.33 -7.91 12.42
N LEU A 41 -8.00 -7.83 12.40
CA LEU A 41 -7.13 -8.93 11.99
C LEU A 41 -7.07 -10.06 13.03
N GLY A 42 -7.17 -9.73 14.32
CA GLY A 42 -7.26 -10.67 15.42
C GLY A 42 -8.55 -11.47 15.37
N ASP A 43 -9.67 -10.85 15.00
CA ASP A 43 -10.94 -11.55 14.78
C ASP A 43 -10.93 -12.45 13.54
N TRP A 44 -10.26 -12.01 12.48
CA TRP A 44 -10.21 -12.69 11.18
C TRP A 44 -9.15 -13.80 11.11
N SER A 45 -8.08 -13.70 11.90
CA SER A 45 -7.02 -14.71 12.01
C SER A 45 -7.36 -15.92 12.89
N LYS A 46 -8.58 -15.99 13.44
CA LYS A 46 -9.03 -17.11 14.30
C LYS A 46 -9.22 -18.43 13.55
N ALA A 47 -9.28 -18.41 12.22
CA ALA A 47 -9.36 -19.64 11.44
C ALA A 47 -8.04 -20.44 11.59
N PRO A 48 -8.10 -21.76 11.89
CA PRO A 48 -6.89 -22.56 12.04
C PRO A 48 -6.05 -22.54 10.76
N ARG A 49 -4.74 -22.31 10.92
CA ARG A 49 -3.79 -22.37 9.79
C ARG A 49 -3.88 -23.73 9.11
N ARG A 50 -3.94 -23.72 7.78
CA ARG A 50 -4.12 -24.95 7.00
C ARG A 50 -2.87 -25.81 7.06
N SER A 51 -3.06 -27.12 7.19
CA SER A 51 -1.96 -28.06 7.03
C SER A 51 -1.44 -28.03 5.60
N ILE A 52 -0.13 -27.93 5.47
CA ILE A 52 0.61 -27.97 4.21
C ILE A 52 0.30 -29.23 3.38
N ARG A 53 -0.04 -30.34 4.03
CA ARG A 53 -0.26 -31.65 3.40
C ARG A 53 -1.70 -31.85 2.92
N SER A 54 -2.65 -31.01 3.32
CA SER A 54 -4.09 -31.28 3.10
C SER A 54 -4.68 -30.63 1.85
N VAL A 55 -3.95 -29.76 1.14
CA VAL A 55 -4.51 -29.01 0.00
C VAL A 55 -3.51 -28.82 -1.14
N SER A 56 -3.95 -29.13 -2.36
CA SER A 56 -3.18 -28.84 -3.58
C SER A 56 -3.20 -27.35 -3.90
N GLU A 57 -2.14 -26.86 -4.54
CA GLU A 57 -2.06 -25.46 -4.98
C GLU A 57 -3.22 -25.08 -5.92
N SER A 58 -3.62 -25.98 -6.83
CA SER A 58 -4.77 -25.73 -7.71
C SER A 58 -6.09 -25.56 -6.94
N ALA A 59 -6.29 -26.28 -5.83
CA ALA A 59 -7.44 -26.09 -4.96
C ALA A 59 -7.38 -24.71 -4.27
N LEU A 60 -6.21 -24.34 -3.74
CA LEU A 60 -5.98 -23.02 -3.13
C LEU A 60 -6.21 -21.88 -4.13
N VAL A 61 -5.80 -22.03 -5.39
CA VAL A 61 -6.06 -21.01 -6.41
C VAL A 61 -7.56 -20.86 -6.69
N ARG A 62 -8.31 -21.97 -6.84
CA ARG A 62 -9.77 -21.89 -7.06
C ARG A 62 -10.47 -21.22 -5.89
N GLU A 63 -10.05 -21.53 -4.68
CA GLU A 63 -10.59 -20.92 -3.48
C GLU A 63 -10.23 -19.45 -3.36
N GLY A 64 -8.98 -19.09 -3.63
CA GLY A 64 -8.55 -17.70 -3.64
C GLY A 64 -9.30 -16.85 -4.67
N ILE A 65 -9.66 -17.41 -5.83
CA ILE A 65 -10.53 -16.71 -6.79
C ILE A 65 -11.92 -16.46 -6.18
N ARG A 66 -12.51 -17.44 -5.50
CA ARG A 66 -13.80 -17.27 -4.81
C ARG A 66 -13.71 -16.23 -3.69
N ALA A 67 -12.67 -16.31 -2.85
CA ALA A 67 -12.43 -15.36 -1.78
C ALA A 67 -12.23 -13.92 -2.31
N LEU A 68 -11.48 -13.77 -3.41
CA LEU A 68 -11.28 -12.48 -4.05
C LEU A 68 -12.60 -11.90 -4.56
N ARG A 69 -13.45 -12.69 -5.22
CA ARG A 69 -14.76 -12.25 -5.71
C ARG A 69 -15.70 -11.88 -4.55
N ALA A 70 -15.80 -12.75 -3.55
CA ALA A 70 -16.60 -12.51 -2.36
C ALA A 70 -16.16 -11.27 -1.58
N ALA A 71 -14.90 -10.83 -1.73
CA ALA A 71 -14.42 -9.60 -1.12
C ALA A 71 -14.97 -8.32 -1.75
N PHE A 72 -15.44 -8.36 -3.01
CA PHE A 72 -16.10 -7.20 -3.64
C PHE A 72 -17.56 -7.06 -3.21
N GLU A 73 -18.26 -8.15 -2.84
CA GLU A 73 -19.69 -8.12 -2.54
C GLU A 73 -20.05 -7.16 -1.38
N PRO A 74 -19.38 -7.20 -0.20
CA PRO A 74 -19.69 -6.27 0.89
C PRO A 74 -19.36 -4.83 0.54
N CYS A 75 -18.34 -4.59 -0.29
CA CYS A 75 -18.00 -3.26 -0.77
C CYS A 75 -19.06 -2.75 -1.74
N ALA A 76 -19.46 -3.56 -2.71
CA ALA A 76 -20.49 -3.22 -3.69
C ALA A 76 -21.86 -2.95 -3.02
N ALA A 77 -22.20 -3.72 -1.98
CA ALA A 77 -23.46 -3.58 -1.25
C ALA A 77 -23.62 -2.23 -0.51
N VAL A 78 -22.52 -1.54 -0.21
CA VAL A 78 -22.55 -0.21 0.43
C VAL A 78 -22.43 0.94 -0.59
N THR A 79 -22.27 0.63 -1.88
CA THR A 79 -22.18 1.66 -2.92
C THR A 79 -23.54 2.16 -3.35
N GLU A 80 -23.65 3.46 -3.60
CA GLU A 80 -24.84 4.03 -4.21
C GLU A 80 -24.89 3.65 -5.69
N THR A 81 -26.06 3.20 -6.16
CA THR A 81 -26.25 2.67 -7.52
C THR A 81 -26.13 3.72 -8.62
N ARG A 82 -26.06 5.02 -8.28
CA ARG A 82 -26.12 6.12 -9.25
C ARG A 82 -24.79 6.82 -9.54
N SER A 83 -23.72 6.46 -8.85
CA SER A 83 -22.41 7.09 -9.03
C SER A 83 -21.39 6.16 -9.69
N ASP A 84 -20.42 6.77 -10.39
CA ASP A 84 -19.34 6.02 -11.00
C ASP A 84 -18.50 5.31 -9.93
N GLN A 85 -18.06 4.10 -10.25
CA GLN A 85 -17.10 3.34 -9.46
C GLN A 85 -15.69 3.71 -9.90
N VAL A 86 -14.96 4.39 -9.03
CA VAL A 86 -13.69 5.03 -9.35
C VAL A 86 -12.53 4.14 -8.91
N VAL A 87 -11.63 3.80 -9.83
CA VAL A 87 -10.38 3.09 -9.51
C VAL A 87 -9.18 3.93 -9.87
N PHE A 88 -8.29 4.17 -8.90
CA PHE A 88 -6.99 4.74 -9.19
C PHE A 88 -6.07 3.66 -9.74
N LEU A 89 -5.85 3.69 -11.05
CA LEU A 89 -5.01 2.74 -11.75
C LEU A 89 -3.54 3.12 -11.61
N SER A 90 -2.73 2.08 -11.48
CA SER A 90 -1.29 2.11 -11.59
C SER A 90 -0.84 0.95 -12.49
N GLY A 91 0.45 0.77 -12.68
CA GLY A 91 1.00 -0.44 -13.30
C GLY A 91 1.04 -1.65 -12.36
N GLY A 92 0.59 -1.49 -11.11
CA GLY A 92 0.65 -2.52 -10.06
C GLY A 92 -0.43 -3.60 -10.18
N LEU A 93 -0.30 -4.62 -9.33
CA LEU A 93 -1.20 -5.78 -9.31
C LEU A 93 -2.57 -5.46 -8.70
N ASP A 94 -2.56 -4.70 -7.60
CA ASP A 94 -3.75 -4.49 -6.76
C ASP A 94 -4.83 -3.67 -7.48
N SER A 95 -4.45 -2.54 -8.10
CA SER A 95 -5.38 -1.70 -8.87
C SER A 95 -5.96 -2.43 -10.08
N ARG A 96 -5.18 -3.31 -10.72
CA ARG A 96 -5.63 -4.17 -11.82
C ARG A 96 -6.62 -5.25 -11.36
N ALA A 97 -6.36 -5.86 -10.21
CA ALA A 97 -7.25 -6.84 -9.62
C ALA A 97 -8.60 -6.20 -9.21
N ILE A 98 -8.56 -4.96 -8.69
CA ILE A 98 -9.76 -4.16 -8.44
C ILE A 98 -10.54 -3.93 -9.72
N LEU A 99 -9.91 -3.43 -10.78
CA LEU A 99 -10.57 -3.24 -12.07
C LEU A 99 -11.18 -4.55 -12.60
N GLY A 100 -10.46 -5.67 -12.48
CA GLY A 100 -10.95 -6.99 -12.86
C GLY A 100 -12.22 -7.40 -12.10
N GLY A 101 -12.22 -7.25 -10.77
CA GLY A 101 -13.39 -7.58 -9.95
C GLY A 101 -14.59 -6.67 -10.24
N LEU A 102 -14.35 -5.37 -10.45
CA LEU A 102 -15.43 -4.43 -10.77
C LEU A 102 -16.05 -4.69 -12.15
N LEU A 103 -15.28 -5.14 -13.13
CA LEU A 103 -15.81 -5.53 -14.45
C LEU A 103 -16.69 -6.78 -14.40
N GLU A 104 -16.65 -7.56 -13.31
CA GLU A 104 -17.59 -8.68 -13.11
C GLU A 104 -18.94 -8.21 -12.52
N VAL A 105 -19.00 -7.02 -11.90
CA VAL A 105 -20.16 -6.52 -11.16
C VAL A 105 -20.84 -5.34 -11.85
N TYR A 106 -20.06 -4.49 -12.54
CA TYR A 106 -20.52 -3.24 -13.15
C TYR A 106 -20.22 -3.21 -14.64
N ARG A 107 -21.00 -2.45 -15.40
CA ARG A 107 -20.74 -2.22 -16.83
C ARG A 107 -19.56 -1.26 -16.99
N PRO A 108 -18.75 -1.37 -18.05
CA PRO A 108 -17.63 -0.45 -18.29
C PRO A 108 -18.00 1.05 -18.29
N ALA A 109 -19.24 1.39 -18.66
CA ALA A 109 -19.74 2.76 -18.66
C ALA A 109 -19.95 3.34 -17.24
N GLU A 110 -20.15 2.47 -16.23
CA GLU A 110 -20.32 2.82 -14.81
C GLU A 110 -18.97 2.91 -14.08
N LEU A 111 -17.88 2.53 -14.77
CA LEU A 111 -16.53 2.59 -14.24
C LEU A 111 -15.82 3.85 -14.73
N LEU A 112 -15.20 4.54 -13.78
CA LEU A 112 -14.22 5.57 -14.05
C LEU A 112 -12.87 5.09 -13.52
N THR A 113 -11.85 5.15 -14.35
CA THR A 113 -10.48 4.93 -13.90
C THR A 113 -9.73 6.24 -13.90
N ALA A 114 -8.76 6.41 -13.01
CA ALA A 114 -7.94 7.60 -12.99
C ALA A 114 -6.47 7.29 -12.72
N THR A 115 -5.56 8.09 -13.27
CA THR A 115 -4.14 8.01 -12.96
C THR A 115 -3.51 9.39 -12.86
N PHE A 116 -2.37 9.48 -12.19
CA PHE A 116 -1.56 10.68 -12.11
C PHE A 116 -0.08 10.33 -12.27
N GLY A 117 0.70 11.26 -12.81
CA GLY A 117 2.12 11.05 -13.09
C GLY A 117 2.58 11.87 -14.28
N ALA A 118 3.70 11.50 -14.89
CA ALA A 118 4.19 12.11 -16.11
C ALA A 118 4.18 11.11 -17.28
N PRO A 119 3.89 11.56 -18.52
CA PRO A 119 4.05 10.71 -19.70
C PRO A 119 5.44 10.08 -19.78
N GLY A 120 5.50 8.78 -20.10
CA GLY A 120 6.74 7.99 -20.11
C GLY A 120 7.08 7.32 -18.77
N GLU A 121 6.41 7.68 -17.68
CA GLU A 121 6.43 6.93 -16.43
C GLU A 121 5.60 5.65 -16.59
N GLN A 122 6.14 4.53 -16.09
CA GLN A 122 5.52 3.23 -16.35
C GLN A 122 4.12 3.10 -15.72
N ASP A 123 3.92 3.57 -14.50
CA ASP A 123 2.60 3.51 -13.85
C ASP A 123 1.56 4.35 -14.60
N PHE A 124 1.97 5.50 -15.14
CA PHE A 124 1.12 6.40 -15.91
C PHE A 124 0.72 5.76 -17.25
N ASP A 125 1.70 5.32 -18.03
CA ASP A 125 1.47 4.76 -19.36
C ASP A 125 0.72 3.41 -19.30
N PHE A 126 1.05 2.55 -18.32
CA PHE A 126 0.37 1.25 -18.19
C PHE A 126 -1.04 1.40 -17.64
N ALA A 127 -1.30 2.36 -16.76
CA ALA A 127 -2.67 2.65 -16.30
C ALA A 127 -3.56 3.06 -17.48
N ALA A 128 -3.10 3.96 -18.34
CA ALA A 128 -3.85 4.38 -19.53
C ALA A 128 -4.06 3.23 -20.53
N GLY A 129 -3.03 2.41 -20.76
CA GLY A 129 -3.14 1.21 -21.59
C GLY A 129 -4.12 0.18 -21.03
N LEU A 130 -4.11 -0.01 -19.71
CA LEU A 130 -5.01 -0.92 -18.99
C LEU A 130 -6.46 -0.46 -19.08
N ALA A 131 -6.74 0.83 -18.85
CA ALA A 131 -8.08 1.39 -18.98
C ALA A 131 -8.64 1.22 -20.39
N ARG A 132 -7.82 1.51 -21.42
CA ARG A 132 -8.19 1.33 -22.83
C ARG A 132 -8.51 -0.13 -23.15
N ALA A 133 -7.69 -1.07 -22.68
CA ALA A 133 -7.91 -2.50 -22.91
C ALA A 133 -9.15 -3.04 -22.18
N ALA A 134 -9.54 -2.41 -21.07
CA ALA A 134 -10.76 -2.70 -20.33
C ALA A 134 -12.02 -2.03 -20.91
N GLY A 135 -11.86 -1.07 -21.84
CA GLY A 135 -12.98 -0.33 -22.42
C GLY A 135 -13.69 0.60 -21.43
N VAL A 136 -12.97 1.13 -20.43
CA VAL A 136 -13.50 2.02 -19.38
C VAL A 136 -13.06 3.47 -19.60
N ARG A 137 -13.82 4.43 -19.03
CA ARG A 137 -13.42 5.84 -19.01
C ARG A 137 -12.13 6.03 -18.21
N HIS A 138 -11.27 6.94 -18.64
CA HIS A 138 -9.99 7.20 -17.99
C HIS A 138 -9.70 8.70 -17.84
N GLU A 139 -9.57 9.15 -16.60
CA GLU A 139 -9.15 10.50 -16.22
C GLU A 139 -7.65 10.53 -15.91
N VAL A 140 -7.00 11.62 -16.30
CA VAL A 140 -5.55 11.76 -16.16
C VAL A 140 -5.20 13.11 -15.55
N VAL A 141 -4.28 13.09 -14.58
CA VAL A 141 -3.65 14.29 -14.03
C VAL A 141 -2.15 14.21 -14.26
N GLU A 142 -1.67 14.97 -15.25
CA GLU A 142 -0.24 15.11 -15.51
C GLU A 142 0.41 15.98 -14.44
N SER A 143 1.52 15.53 -13.86
CA SER A 143 2.20 16.22 -12.75
C SER A 143 2.67 17.63 -13.13
N SER A 144 3.04 17.85 -14.39
CA SER A 144 3.44 19.14 -14.96
C SER A 144 2.27 20.12 -15.14
N SER A 145 1.03 19.62 -15.22
CA SER A 145 -0.18 20.44 -15.39
C SER A 145 -0.77 20.92 -14.05
N VAL A 146 -0.28 20.38 -12.93
CA VAL A 146 -0.78 20.71 -11.60
C VAL A 146 -0.06 21.93 -11.06
N GLU A 147 -0.82 22.90 -10.59
CA GLU A 147 -0.29 24.00 -9.81
C GLU A 147 0.10 23.55 -8.40
N TRP A 148 1.35 23.78 -8.03
CA TRP A 148 1.91 23.43 -6.73
C TRP A 148 1.95 24.67 -5.84
N THR A 149 0.99 24.78 -4.93
CA THR A 149 0.94 25.87 -3.95
C THR A 149 1.07 25.32 -2.53
N THR A 150 1.67 26.11 -1.64
CA THR A 150 1.75 25.76 -0.21
C THR A 150 0.36 25.51 0.37
N GLN A 151 -0.61 26.37 0.03
CA GLN A 151 -1.98 26.21 0.50
C GLN A 151 -2.62 24.92 -0.01
N GLY A 152 -2.46 24.58 -1.30
CA GLY A 152 -2.98 23.33 -1.85
C GLY A 152 -2.39 22.09 -1.17
N LEU A 153 -1.10 22.13 -0.84
CA LEU A 153 -0.46 21.07 -0.04
C LEU A 153 -1.09 20.96 1.35
N VAL A 154 -1.26 22.08 2.06
CA VAL A 154 -1.91 22.12 3.37
C VAL A 154 -3.34 21.60 3.29
N ASP A 155 -4.14 22.05 2.32
CA ASP A 155 -5.52 21.58 2.10
C ASP A 155 -5.56 20.07 1.88
N SER A 156 -4.61 19.53 1.12
CA SER A 156 -4.51 18.09 0.91
C SER A 156 -4.24 17.33 2.21
N VAL A 157 -3.44 17.87 3.13
CA VAL A 157 -3.21 17.28 4.45
C VAL A 157 -4.50 17.30 5.27
N LEU A 158 -5.17 18.45 5.32
CA LEU A 158 -6.37 18.65 6.13
C LEU A 158 -7.58 17.85 5.63
N ALA A 159 -7.61 17.53 4.35
CA ALA A 159 -8.66 16.70 3.74
C ALA A 159 -8.62 15.22 4.14
N ARG A 160 -7.61 14.76 4.89
CA ARG A 160 -7.39 13.33 5.18
C ARG A 160 -7.81 12.92 6.57
N GLU A 161 -8.18 11.64 6.71
CA GLU A 161 -8.50 11.06 8.01
C GLU A 161 -7.31 11.11 8.97
N VAL A 162 -6.13 10.73 8.46
CA VAL A 162 -4.88 10.63 9.20
C VAL A 162 -3.88 11.67 8.65
N PRO A 163 -3.10 12.36 9.51
CA PRO A 163 -2.08 13.31 9.06
C PRO A 163 -1.13 12.69 8.02
N LEU A 164 -0.90 13.43 6.93
CA LEU A 164 -0.16 12.93 5.76
C LEU A 164 1.29 12.57 6.10
N PRO A 165 1.80 11.47 5.54
CA PRO A 165 3.20 11.18 5.65
C PRO A 165 4.01 11.79 4.49
N HIS A 166 5.30 11.97 4.70
CA HIS A 166 6.26 12.22 3.63
C HIS A 166 6.44 10.97 2.75
N PRO A 167 6.48 11.08 1.41
CA PRO A 167 6.43 12.29 0.59
C PRO A 167 4.99 12.71 0.20
N PHE A 168 4.76 14.02 0.21
CA PHE A 168 3.43 14.63 -0.04
C PHE A 168 3.05 14.76 -1.52
N GLY A 169 4.02 14.69 -2.45
CA GLY A 169 3.77 14.93 -3.88
C GLY A 169 2.69 14.03 -4.50
N GLN A 170 2.85 12.71 -4.37
CA GLN A 170 1.87 11.75 -4.89
C GLN A 170 0.49 11.90 -4.21
N ARG A 171 0.50 12.27 -2.92
CA ARG A 171 -0.73 12.47 -2.15
C ARG A 171 -1.47 13.74 -2.58
N TYR A 172 -0.74 14.79 -2.93
CA TYR A 172 -1.31 16.00 -3.51
C TYR A 172 -1.92 15.72 -4.88
N LEU A 173 -1.23 15.02 -5.78
CA LEU A 173 -1.81 14.64 -7.08
C LEU A 173 -3.08 13.79 -6.94
N SER A 174 -3.04 12.80 -6.04
CA SER A 174 -4.23 12.02 -5.68
C SER A 174 -5.36 12.89 -5.14
N TYR A 175 -5.06 13.88 -4.30
CA TYR A 175 -6.05 14.84 -3.80
C TYR A 175 -6.68 15.67 -4.93
N ARG A 176 -5.87 16.18 -5.87
CA ARG A 176 -6.35 16.94 -7.03
C ARG A 176 -7.28 16.10 -7.92
N LEU A 177 -6.99 14.80 -8.08
CA LEU A 177 -7.89 13.88 -8.77
C LEU A 177 -9.23 13.72 -8.06
N HIS A 178 -9.22 13.50 -6.74
CA HIS A 178 -10.47 13.42 -5.97
C HIS A 178 -11.28 14.71 -6.10
N GLN A 179 -10.65 15.89 -6.01
CA GLN A 179 -11.34 17.16 -6.20
C GLN A 179 -11.97 17.30 -7.59
N ARG A 180 -11.28 16.81 -8.63
CA ARG A 180 -11.78 16.85 -10.01
C ARG A 180 -12.97 15.90 -10.21
N ILE A 181 -12.92 14.71 -9.62
CA ILE A 181 -13.94 13.67 -9.77
C ILE A 181 -15.16 13.97 -8.89
N GLY A 182 -14.94 14.45 -7.67
CA GLY A 182 -15.99 14.78 -6.71
C GLY A 182 -16.27 13.68 -5.69
N PRO A 183 -16.87 14.04 -4.54
CA PRO A 183 -17.11 13.13 -3.41
C PRO A 183 -18.29 12.18 -3.62
N ASP A 184 -19.16 12.45 -4.60
CA ASP A 184 -20.39 11.67 -4.85
C ASP A 184 -20.11 10.27 -5.43
N HIS A 185 -18.84 9.94 -5.65
CA HIS A 185 -18.38 8.69 -6.24
C HIS A 185 -17.86 7.70 -5.19
N THR A 186 -17.88 6.41 -5.54
CA THR A 186 -17.23 5.38 -4.72
C THR A 186 -15.81 5.14 -5.22
N PHE A 187 -14.82 5.32 -4.36
CA PHE A 187 -13.41 5.13 -4.68
C PHE A 187 -12.91 3.78 -4.17
N TRP A 188 -12.29 3.01 -5.06
CA TRP A 188 -11.76 1.68 -4.77
C TRP A 188 -10.24 1.71 -4.67
N ASP A 189 -9.70 1.35 -3.51
CA ASP A 189 -8.27 1.44 -3.21
C ASP A 189 -7.64 0.07 -2.92
N GLY A 190 -6.43 -0.11 -3.43
CA GLY A 190 -5.62 -1.31 -3.27
C GLY A 190 -4.95 -1.47 -1.89
N LEU A 191 -5.34 -0.71 -0.88
CA LEU A 191 -4.80 -0.78 0.49
C LEU A 191 -4.66 -2.23 0.93
N CYS A 192 -3.49 -2.57 1.48
CA CYS A 192 -3.15 -3.89 1.98
C CYS A 192 -3.16 -5.06 0.97
N GLY A 193 -3.47 -4.86 -0.31
CA GLY A 193 -3.45 -5.94 -1.32
C GLY A 193 -2.10 -6.67 -1.34
N GLY A 194 -1.02 -5.90 -1.46
CA GLY A 194 0.32 -6.44 -1.40
C GLY A 194 0.76 -7.01 -0.04
N VAL A 195 0.30 -6.43 1.08
CA VAL A 195 0.73 -6.85 2.42
C VAL A 195 0.04 -8.15 2.83
N VAL A 196 -1.29 -8.21 2.70
CA VAL A 196 -2.11 -9.41 3.01
C VAL A 196 -1.67 -10.60 2.17
N SER A 197 -1.32 -10.37 0.90
CA SER A 197 -0.85 -11.42 -0.01
C SER A 197 0.59 -11.88 0.22
N GLY A 198 1.35 -11.19 1.08
CA GLY A 198 2.69 -11.59 1.51
C GLY A 198 3.87 -10.90 0.82
N GLY A 199 3.69 -9.69 0.33
CA GLY A 199 4.77 -8.89 -0.28
C GLY A 199 5.86 -8.43 0.68
N HIS A 200 5.64 -8.57 1.99
CA HIS A 200 6.60 -8.23 3.05
C HIS A 200 6.78 -9.36 4.07
N VAL A 201 6.25 -10.55 3.77
CA VAL A 201 6.37 -11.70 4.67
C VAL A 201 7.81 -12.19 4.67
N PRO A 202 8.38 -12.52 5.85
CA PRO A 202 9.68 -13.16 5.99
C PRO A 202 9.91 -14.38 5.12
N GLY A 203 11.18 -14.79 4.97
CA GLY A 203 11.53 -16.06 4.36
C GLY A 203 10.83 -17.23 5.07
N VAL A 204 10.55 -18.33 4.35
CA VAL A 204 9.76 -19.47 4.86
C VAL A 204 10.34 -20.07 6.16
N GLU A 205 11.67 -20.07 6.29
CA GLU A 205 12.39 -20.61 7.45
C GLU A 205 12.82 -19.52 8.44
N GLU A 206 12.53 -18.25 8.13
CA GLU A 206 12.99 -17.12 8.92
C GLU A 206 12.12 -16.95 10.16
N ARG A 207 12.75 -17.03 11.33
CA ARG A 207 12.10 -16.76 12.61
C ARG A 207 12.56 -15.41 13.12
N TRP A 208 11.60 -14.61 13.57
CA TRP A 208 11.84 -13.27 14.06
C TRP A 208 11.54 -13.21 15.56
N THR A 209 12.44 -12.60 16.33
CA THR A 209 12.06 -12.05 17.64
C THR A 209 11.34 -10.72 17.44
N TRP A 210 10.64 -10.24 18.48
CA TRP A 210 9.96 -8.94 18.41
C TRP A 210 10.98 -7.81 18.18
N GLU A 211 12.10 -7.85 18.89
CA GLU A 211 13.16 -6.85 18.82
C GLU A 211 13.79 -6.79 17.43
N ALA A 212 14.03 -7.96 16.82
CA ALA A 212 14.52 -8.04 15.45
C ALA A 212 13.52 -7.41 14.46
N ALA A 213 12.23 -7.70 14.61
CA ALA A 213 11.19 -7.15 13.75
C ALA A 213 11.10 -5.62 13.89
N VAL A 214 11.19 -5.10 15.12
CA VAL A 214 11.25 -3.66 15.40
C VAL A 214 12.49 -3.04 14.75
N ALA A 215 13.68 -3.62 14.93
CA ALA A 215 14.92 -3.09 14.35
C ALA A 215 14.87 -3.04 12.80
N ALA A 216 14.32 -4.08 12.16
CA ALA A 216 14.12 -4.10 10.72
C ALA A 216 13.09 -3.06 10.25
N PHE A 217 12.01 -2.88 11.00
CA PHE A 217 11.01 -1.84 10.73
C PHE A 217 11.63 -0.45 10.81
N LEU A 218 12.39 -0.14 11.88
CA LEU A 218 13.09 1.13 12.04
C LEU A 218 14.08 1.37 10.89
N THR A 219 14.88 0.37 10.53
CA THR A 219 15.83 0.45 9.41
C THR A 219 15.13 0.80 8.10
N LYS A 220 13.94 0.25 7.87
CA LYS A 220 13.14 0.47 6.65
C LYS A 220 12.45 1.84 6.64
N HIS A 221 12.09 2.38 7.81
CA HIS A 221 11.18 3.53 7.90
C HIS A 221 11.79 4.82 8.43
N LEU A 222 12.99 4.78 9.01
CA LEU A 222 13.70 5.99 9.37
C LEU A 222 14.14 6.76 8.13
N LEU A 223 13.87 8.07 8.15
CA LEU A 223 14.38 8.99 7.15
C LEU A 223 15.90 9.12 7.30
N PRO A 224 16.65 9.21 6.19
CA PRO A 224 18.07 9.45 6.26
C PRO A 224 18.37 10.73 7.04
N ARG A 225 19.28 10.63 8.01
CA ARG A 225 19.73 11.74 8.86
C ARG A 225 18.64 12.31 9.78
N ALA A 226 17.67 11.48 10.19
CA ALA A 226 16.62 11.85 11.14
C ALA A 226 17.16 12.55 12.39
N GLU A 227 18.34 12.14 12.89
CA GLU A 227 19.00 12.70 14.07
C GLU A 227 19.34 14.18 13.96
N ARG A 228 19.37 14.75 12.75
CA ARG A 228 19.61 16.19 12.51
C ARG A 228 18.36 17.04 12.70
N TYR A 229 17.20 16.41 12.67
CA TYR A 229 15.90 17.08 12.65
C TYR A 229 15.10 16.82 13.93
N THR A 230 15.45 15.80 14.70
CA THR A 230 14.80 15.45 15.98
C THR A 230 15.53 16.08 17.17
N SER A 231 14.86 16.12 18.33
CA SER A 231 15.51 16.54 19.58
C SER A 231 16.67 15.57 19.94
N PRO A 232 17.74 16.04 20.61
CA PRO A 232 18.93 15.23 20.91
C PRO A 232 18.66 13.96 21.75
N ASP A 233 17.62 14.00 22.58
CA ASP A 233 17.15 12.93 23.46
C ASP A 233 16.12 12.02 22.80
N PHE A 234 15.65 12.34 21.59
CA PHE A 234 14.70 11.50 20.88
C PHE A 234 15.32 10.13 20.54
N ARG A 235 14.58 9.07 20.84
CA ARG A 235 14.94 7.68 20.54
C ARG A 235 13.80 7.04 19.75
N PRO A 236 13.96 6.77 18.44
CA PRO A 236 12.89 6.19 17.62
C PRO A 236 12.32 4.89 18.18
N GLU A 237 13.15 4.07 18.82
CA GLU A 237 12.79 2.80 19.46
C GLU A 237 11.71 2.99 20.54
N SER A 238 11.76 4.10 21.27
CA SER A 238 10.80 4.44 22.33
C SER A 238 9.38 4.76 21.80
N THR A 239 9.22 4.83 20.49
CA THR A 239 7.94 5.08 19.82
C THR A 239 7.30 3.79 19.30
N MET A 240 8.02 2.67 19.37
CA MET A 240 7.56 1.36 18.93
C MET A 240 6.79 0.66 20.06
N PRO A 241 5.85 -0.25 19.74
CA PRO A 241 5.16 -1.04 20.75
C PRO A 241 6.16 -1.90 21.54
N ALA A 242 6.05 -1.89 22.86
CA ALA A 242 6.97 -2.60 23.75
C ALA A 242 6.85 -4.14 23.64
N ALA A 243 5.73 -4.64 23.12
CA ALA A 243 5.47 -6.07 22.94
C ALA A 243 4.66 -6.30 21.65
N PRO A 244 4.67 -7.54 21.11
CA PRO A 244 3.79 -7.92 20.02
C PRO A 244 2.31 -7.69 20.35
N PHE A 245 1.52 -7.36 19.33
CA PHE A 245 0.07 -7.18 19.48
C PHE A 245 -0.65 -8.51 19.66
N ILE A 246 -0.21 -9.55 18.94
CA ILE A 246 -0.73 -10.92 19.01
C ILE A 246 0.41 -11.95 18.87
N SER A 247 0.10 -13.24 19.04
CA SER A 247 1.08 -14.32 18.84
C SER A 247 1.57 -14.41 17.38
N ASP A 248 2.86 -14.70 17.19
CA ASP A 248 3.49 -14.98 15.88
C ASP A 248 2.90 -16.21 15.17
N SER A 249 2.35 -17.14 15.96
CA SER A 249 1.59 -18.29 15.47
C SER A 249 0.31 -17.89 14.72
N LEU A 250 -0.24 -16.69 14.98
CA LEU A 250 -1.36 -16.12 14.23
C LEU A 250 -0.83 -15.24 13.10
N LEU A 251 0.04 -14.27 13.42
CA LEU A 251 0.58 -13.32 12.45
C LEU A 251 2.06 -13.01 12.74
N PRO A 252 3.00 -13.18 11.79
CA PRO A 252 4.42 -12.87 12.01
C PRO A 252 4.65 -11.44 12.52
N TYR A 253 5.65 -11.24 13.38
CA TYR A 253 5.92 -9.92 13.97
C TYR A 253 6.16 -8.81 12.95
N PRO A 254 6.90 -9.03 11.83
CA PRO A 254 7.03 -7.99 10.80
C PRO A 254 5.69 -7.61 10.16
N ASP A 255 4.80 -8.58 9.92
CA ASP A 255 3.45 -8.31 9.41
C ASP A 255 2.65 -7.47 10.43
N GLN A 256 2.75 -7.78 11.73
CA GLN A 256 2.07 -7.01 12.78
C GLN A 256 2.47 -5.52 12.75
N LEU A 257 3.77 -5.22 12.64
CA LEU A 257 4.24 -3.83 12.54
C LEU A 257 3.81 -3.16 11.23
N ASP A 258 3.82 -3.89 10.10
CA ASP A 258 3.34 -3.34 8.82
C ASP A 258 1.85 -3.02 8.89
N PHE A 259 1.00 -3.95 9.33
CA PHE A 259 -0.44 -3.72 9.46
C PHE A 259 -0.77 -2.64 10.49
N ALA A 260 -0.27 -2.79 11.72
CA ALA A 260 -0.64 -1.93 12.83
C ALA A 260 -0.13 -0.50 12.63
N LEU A 261 1.12 -0.33 12.22
CA LEU A 261 1.77 0.97 12.14
C LEU A 261 1.78 1.49 10.70
N ARG A 262 2.41 0.80 9.77
CA ARG A 262 2.61 1.34 8.41
C ARG A 262 1.29 1.47 7.64
N GLN A 263 0.45 0.45 7.61
CA GLN A 263 -0.80 0.51 6.84
C GLN A 263 -1.73 1.56 7.44
N ASN A 264 -1.91 1.59 8.76
CA ASN A 264 -2.80 2.55 9.42
C ASN A 264 -2.27 3.99 9.45
N ARG A 265 -0.98 4.20 9.71
CA ARG A 265 -0.41 5.54 9.95
C ARG A 265 0.25 6.14 8.72
N TYR A 266 0.69 5.32 7.77
CA TYR A 266 1.37 5.78 6.55
C TYR A 266 0.53 5.55 5.29
N ILE A 267 0.03 4.34 5.02
CA ILE A 267 -0.66 4.07 3.74
C ILE A 267 -2.11 4.58 3.74
N ARG A 268 -2.87 4.36 4.82
CA ARG A 268 -4.28 4.75 4.95
C ARG A 268 -4.52 6.26 4.84
N THR A 269 -3.47 7.06 4.94
CA THR A 269 -3.49 8.50 4.62
C THR A 269 -3.90 8.82 3.18
N ARG A 270 -4.13 7.82 2.33
CA ARG A 270 -4.79 7.95 1.04
C ARG A 270 -6.27 8.31 1.16
N PHE A 271 -6.91 7.98 2.27
CA PHE A 271 -8.35 8.15 2.46
C PHE A 271 -8.67 9.61 2.79
N LEU A 272 -9.58 10.18 2.00
CA LEU A 272 -10.08 11.54 2.19
C LEU A 272 -11.35 11.52 3.02
N ARG A 273 -11.52 12.54 3.87
CA ARG A 273 -12.76 12.80 4.58
C ARG A 273 -13.87 13.12 3.58
N GLY A 274 -15.08 12.65 3.86
CA GLY A 274 -16.25 12.88 3.03
C GLY A 274 -16.25 12.14 1.68
N HIS A 275 -15.36 11.17 1.48
CA HIS A 275 -15.35 10.30 0.30
C HIS A 275 -15.68 8.87 0.72
N THR A 276 -16.45 8.17 -0.10
CA THR A 276 -16.73 6.74 0.10
C THR A 276 -15.57 5.91 -0.43
N MET A 277 -14.81 5.29 0.48
CA MET A 277 -13.65 4.45 0.15
C MET A 277 -13.96 2.96 0.35
N CYS A 278 -13.70 2.14 -0.65
CA CYS A 278 -13.81 0.68 -0.60
C CYS A 278 -12.42 0.04 -0.76
N SER A 279 -12.07 -0.92 0.10
CA SER A 279 -10.84 -1.68 -0.02
C SER A 279 -11.10 -3.19 0.08
N PRO A 280 -11.31 -3.87 -1.06
CA PRO A 280 -11.69 -5.28 -1.07
C PRO A 280 -10.59 -6.18 -0.46
N PHE A 281 -9.33 -5.77 -0.50
CA PHE A 281 -8.24 -6.55 0.12
C PHE A 281 -8.24 -6.51 1.66
N LEU A 282 -9.06 -5.66 2.26
CA LEU A 282 -9.36 -5.65 3.69
C LEU A 282 -10.73 -6.26 4.01
N ALA A 283 -11.45 -6.77 3.01
CA ALA A 283 -12.70 -7.48 3.27
C ALA A 283 -12.39 -8.87 3.84
N ARG A 284 -13.20 -9.26 4.83
CA ARG A 284 -13.04 -10.51 5.59
C ARG A 284 -12.81 -11.75 4.71
N PRO A 285 -13.58 -12.02 3.63
CA PRO A 285 -13.37 -13.23 2.81
C PRO A 285 -11.94 -13.35 2.27
N TRP A 286 -11.33 -12.23 1.86
CA TRP A 286 -9.97 -12.21 1.35
C TRP A 286 -8.93 -12.35 2.45
N VAL A 287 -9.11 -11.63 3.56
CA VAL A 287 -8.17 -11.66 4.69
C VAL A 287 -8.17 -13.03 5.36
N ASP A 288 -9.35 -13.60 5.63
CA ASP A 288 -9.50 -14.95 6.20
C ASP A 288 -8.80 -15.99 5.32
N PHE A 289 -9.00 -15.91 4.00
CA PHE A 289 -8.35 -16.80 3.06
C PHE A 289 -6.82 -16.65 3.09
N MET A 290 -6.30 -15.43 2.90
CA MET A 290 -4.87 -15.20 2.76
C MET A 290 -4.11 -15.49 4.06
N LEU A 291 -4.61 -15.06 5.22
CA LEU A 291 -3.93 -15.25 6.50
C LEU A 291 -3.99 -16.70 6.99
N ALA A 292 -4.97 -17.50 6.55
CA ALA A 292 -5.03 -18.93 6.83
C ALA A 292 -4.00 -19.76 6.03
N LEU A 293 -3.35 -19.17 5.02
CA LEU A 293 -2.36 -19.87 4.20
C LEU A 293 -1.01 -20.02 4.92
N PRO A 294 -0.34 -21.18 4.76
CA PRO A 294 1.07 -21.31 5.09
C PRO A 294 1.93 -20.25 4.39
N ILE A 295 2.92 -19.72 5.11
CA ILE A 295 3.82 -18.64 4.64
C ILE A 295 4.38 -18.91 3.24
N ARG A 296 4.79 -20.15 2.94
CA ARG A 296 5.33 -20.53 1.61
C ARG A 296 4.43 -20.22 0.41
N TYR A 297 3.11 -20.07 0.60
CA TYR A 297 2.19 -19.70 -0.48
C TYR A 297 2.04 -18.18 -0.62
N ARG A 298 2.25 -17.45 0.48
CA ARG A 298 2.23 -15.98 0.55
C ARG A 298 3.58 -15.36 0.21
N HIS A 299 4.69 -16.06 0.45
CA HIS A 299 6.03 -15.59 0.17
C HIS A 299 6.15 -15.09 -1.27
N GLU A 300 6.68 -13.87 -1.43
CA GLU A 300 6.78 -13.16 -2.71
C GLU A 300 5.45 -13.09 -3.49
N GLN A 301 4.31 -13.16 -2.79
CA GLN A 301 2.98 -13.09 -3.38
C GLN A 301 2.70 -14.17 -4.44
N ARG A 302 3.40 -15.31 -4.40
CA ARG A 302 3.35 -16.33 -5.47
C ARG A 302 1.93 -16.83 -5.76
N LEU A 303 1.19 -17.23 -4.72
CA LEU A 303 -0.18 -17.70 -4.88
C LEU A 303 -1.10 -16.57 -5.33
N TYR A 304 -0.93 -15.36 -4.78
CA TYR A 304 -1.71 -14.17 -5.15
C TYR A 304 -1.61 -13.88 -6.65
N MET A 305 -0.40 -13.79 -7.19
CA MET A 305 -0.19 -13.58 -8.63
C MET A 305 -0.83 -14.68 -9.48
N THR A 306 -0.80 -15.93 -8.99
CA THR A 306 -1.44 -17.06 -9.67
C THR A 306 -2.97 -16.95 -9.67
N ILE A 307 -3.56 -16.53 -8.54
CA ILE A 307 -4.99 -16.25 -8.41
C ILE A 307 -5.39 -15.16 -9.40
N LEU A 308 -4.70 -14.01 -9.39
CA LEU A 308 -5.02 -12.87 -10.25
C LEU A 308 -4.96 -13.20 -11.74
N ARG A 309 -3.92 -13.94 -12.16
CA ARG A 309 -3.77 -14.37 -13.56
C ARG A 309 -4.91 -15.28 -14.00
N ARG A 310 -5.38 -16.17 -13.13
CA ARG A 310 -6.49 -17.07 -13.45
C ARG A 310 -7.85 -16.38 -13.37
N ALA A 311 -8.04 -15.46 -12.43
CA ALA A 311 -9.27 -14.69 -12.30
C ALA A 311 -9.46 -13.73 -13.48
N TYR A 312 -8.41 -12.97 -13.83
CA TYR A 312 -8.52 -11.86 -14.78
C TYR A 312 -7.44 -11.94 -15.89
N PRO A 313 -7.39 -13.03 -16.68
CA PRO A 313 -6.28 -13.31 -17.59
C PRO A 313 -6.06 -12.22 -18.64
N ARG A 314 -7.12 -11.57 -19.13
CA ARG A 314 -7.00 -10.47 -20.10
C ARG A 314 -6.23 -9.29 -19.55
N LEU A 315 -6.54 -8.88 -18.32
CA LEU A 315 -5.87 -7.76 -17.68
C LEU A 315 -4.43 -8.12 -17.31
N PHE A 316 -4.18 -9.30 -16.72
CA PHE A 316 -2.84 -9.68 -16.22
C PHE A 316 -1.84 -10.11 -17.31
N ARG A 317 -2.30 -10.25 -18.57
CA ARG A 317 -1.42 -10.38 -19.75
C ARG A 317 -0.77 -9.05 -20.16
N LEU A 318 -1.35 -7.90 -19.78
CA LEU A 318 -0.82 -6.59 -20.16
C LEU A 318 0.45 -6.23 -19.37
N PRO A 319 1.29 -5.32 -19.88
CA PRO A 319 2.47 -4.80 -19.18
C PRO A 319 2.16 -4.32 -17.76
N SER A 320 3.05 -4.59 -16.82
CA SER A 320 2.93 -4.17 -15.41
C SER A 320 4.25 -3.58 -14.91
N THR A 321 4.20 -2.69 -13.91
CA THR A 321 5.41 -2.12 -13.30
C THR A 321 6.18 -3.14 -12.49
N THR A 322 5.49 -4.05 -11.80
CA THR A 322 6.10 -5.13 -11.01
C THR A 322 7.03 -6.04 -11.83
N PHE A 323 6.78 -6.15 -13.14
CA PHE A 323 7.53 -7.03 -14.04
C PHE A 323 8.24 -6.25 -15.15
N ASP A 324 8.60 -4.99 -14.89
CA ASP A 324 9.32 -4.12 -15.82
C ASP A 324 8.71 -4.07 -17.21
N GLY A 325 7.38 -4.18 -17.29
CA GLY A 325 6.64 -4.19 -18.55
C GLY A 325 6.20 -5.52 -19.10
N ALA A 326 6.61 -6.61 -18.48
CA ALA A 326 6.10 -7.91 -18.86
C ALA A 326 4.74 -8.20 -18.19
N GLY A 327 4.00 -9.17 -18.73
CA GLY A 327 2.80 -9.71 -18.11
C GLY A 327 3.12 -10.58 -16.89
N VAL A 328 2.11 -10.94 -16.10
CA VAL A 328 2.29 -11.68 -14.84
C VAL A 328 2.07 -13.19 -15.06
N PRO A 329 2.98 -14.08 -14.59
CA PRO A 329 4.37 -13.85 -14.23
C PRO A 329 5.26 -13.81 -15.47
N ALA A 330 6.27 -12.95 -15.46
CA ALA A 330 7.31 -12.98 -16.47
C ALA A 330 8.54 -13.71 -15.95
N SER A 331 9.05 -14.65 -16.76
CA SER A 331 10.37 -15.23 -16.56
C SER A 331 11.41 -14.10 -16.45
N PRO A 332 12.36 -14.16 -15.51
CA PRO A 332 13.44 -13.18 -15.41
C PRO A 332 14.17 -12.93 -16.75
N LEU A 333 14.33 -13.97 -17.57
CA LEU A 333 14.96 -13.89 -18.89
C LEU A 333 14.22 -12.97 -19.87
N LEU A 334 12.90 -12.84 -19.73
CA LEU A 334 12.08 -11.95 -20.56
C LEU A 334 12.11 -10.50 -20.07
N ARG A 335 12.48 -10.25 -18.81
CA ARG A 335 12.46 -8.89 -18.23
C ARG A 335 13.64 -8.06 -18.71
N THR A 336 14.84 -8.64 -18.72
CA THR A 336 16.08 -7.95 -19.14
C THR A 336 15.97 -7.30 -20.53
N PRO A 337 15.57 -8.00 -21.61
CA PRO A 337 15.46 -7.37 -22.92
C PRO A 337 14.41 -6.25 -22.95
N LEU A 338 13.30 -6.38 -22.22
CA LEU A 338 12.26 -5.32 -22.14
C LEU A 338 12.78 -4.07 -21.43
N VAL A 339 13.54 -4.24 -20.34
CA VAL A 339 14.18 -3.12 -19.63
C VAL A 339 15.17 -2.41 -20.56
N LEU A 340 16.00 -3.16 -21.29
CA LEU A 340 16.98 -2.61 -22.21
C LEU A 340 16.31 -1.88 -23.38
N GLN A 341 15.29 -2.49 -24.00
CA GLN A 341 14.50 -1.87 -25.07
C GLN A 341 13.92 -0.53 -24.61
N ARG A 342 13.35 -0.48 -23.40
CA ARG A 342 12.77 0.76 -22.85
C ARG A 342 13.80 1.83 -22.56
N ARG A 343 14.97 1.44 -22.02
CA ARG A 343 16.09 2.35 -21.83
C ARG A 343 16.54 2.93 -23.17
N ALA A 344 16.62 2.11 -24.21
CA ALA A 344 16.95 2.55 -25.56
C ALA A 344 15.90 3.52 -26.11
N VAL A 345 14.61 3.20 -26.01
CA VAL A 345 13.51 4.09 -26.45
C VAL A 345 13.54 5.43 -25.72
N ARG A 346 13.68 5.43 -24.38
CA ARG A 346 13.78 6.67 -23.59
C ARG A 346 15.00 7.49 -23.96
N LYS A 347 16.14 6.85 -24.21
CA LYS A 347 17.36 7.53 -24.66
C LYS A 347 17.16 8.15 -26.04
N ALA A 348 16.56 7.43 -26.99
CA ALA A 348 16.25 7.92 -28.33
C ALA A 348 15.27 9.11 -28.29
N GLN A 349 14.23 9.05 -27.46
CA GLN A 349 13.30 10.18 -27.25
C GLN A 349 13.99 11.42 -26.68
N ARG A 350 14.90 11.26 -25.71
CA ARG A 350 15.69 12.38 -25.15
C ARG A 350 16.64 13.01 -26.16
N LEU A 351 17.13 12.21 -27.11
CA LEU A 351 17.99 12.69 -28.21
C LEU A 351 17.20 13.25 -29.39
N GLY A 352 15.86 13.29 -29.31
CA GLY A 352 15.00 13.74 -30.41
C GLY A 352 14.98 12.81 -31.62
N TRP A 353 15.54 11.60 -31.52
CA TRP A 353 15.60 10.63 -32.62
C TRP A 353 14.27 9.95 -32.88
N LEU A 354 13.41 9.88 -31.86
CA LEU A 354 12.04 9.46 -31.98
C LEU A 354 11.14 10.62 -31.59
N PRO A 355 10.04 10.88 -32.33
CA PRO A 355 9.03 11.83 -31.88
C PRO A 355 8.60 11.41 -30.47
N GLY A 356 8.78 12.32 -29.51
CA GLY A 356 8.33 12.07 -28.16
C GLY A 356 6.82 11.81 -28.20
N ALA A 357 6.34 10.83 -27.43
CA ALA A 357 4.91 10.60 -27.26
C ALA A 357 4.15 11.84 -26.71
N GLY A 358 4.88 12.90 -26.35
CA GLY A 358 4.37 14.19 -25.93
C GLY A 358 4.33 15.28 -27.01
N SER A 359 4.37 14.97 -28.32
CA SER A 359 3.77 15.90 -29.28
C SER A 359 2.30 15.99 -28.90
N LYS A 360 1.95 17.02 -28.10
CA LYS A 360 0.63 17.21 -27.48
C LYS A 360 -0.41 16.78 -28.51
N PRO A 361 -1.14 15.66 -28.30
CA PRO A 361 -2.38 15.50 -29.03
C PRO A 361 -3.13 16.79 -28.71
N GLU A 362 -3.40 17.58 -29.75
CA GLU A 362 -4.17 18.79 -29.65
C GLU A 362 -5.32 18.46 -28.70
N GLN A 363 -5.31 19.04 -27.50
CA GLN A 363 -6.31 18.80 -26.47
C GLN A 363 -7.59 19.39 -27.07
N ARG A 364 -8.25 18.64 -27.96
CA ARG A 364 -9.68 18.73 -28.16
C ARG A 364 -10.20 18.55 -26.76
N GLN A 365 -10.56 19.67 -26.13
CA GLN A 365 -11.41 19.70 -24.96
C GLN A 365 -12.44 18.62 -25.22
N GLN A 366 -12.29 17.49 -24.53
CA GLN A 366 -13.33 16.48 -24.48
C GLN A 366 -14.44 17.20 -23.72
N ARG A 367 -15.25 17.97 -24.45
CA ARG A 367 -16.56 18.37 -24.01
C ARG A 367 -17.20 17.04 -23.67
N HIS A 368 -17.30 16.75 -22.38
CA HIS A 368 -18.11 15.64 -21.92
C HIS A 368 -19.42 15.74 -22.69
N PRO A 369 -19.87 14.69 -23.40
CA PRO A 369 -21.20 14.70 -23.97
C PRO A 369 -22.13 15.08 -22.83
N ALA A 370 -22.87 16.18 -23.02
CA ALA A 370 -23.82 16.66 -22.03
C ALA A 370 -24.63 15.44 -21.57
N ARG A 371 -24.56 15.15 -20.28
CA ARG A 371 -25.29 14.04 -19.67
C ARG A 371 -26.74 14.16 -20.16
N PRO A 372 -27.33 13.13 -20.78
CA PRO A 372 -28.73 13.22 -21.21
C PRO A 372 -29.55 13.66 -20.00
N PRO A 373 -30.48 14.63 -20.17
CA PRO A 373 -31.26 15.15 -19.07
C PRO A 373 -31.94 13.97 -18.36
N ALA A 374 -31.78 13.91 -17.03
CA ALA A 374 -32.47 12.93 -16.22
C ALA A 374 -33.96 12.98 -16.56
N ALA A 375 -34.52 11.84 -16.99
CA ALA A 375 -35.93 11.71 -17.31
C ALA A 375 -36.78 12.28 -16.15
N GLY A 376 -37.78 13.06 -16.54
CA GLY A 376 -38.48 14.04 -15.70
C GLY A 376 -38.85 13.59 -14.30
N ARG A 377 -38.50 14.44 -13.32
CA ARG A 377 -39.23 14.55 -12.07
C ARG A 377 -40.54 15.31 -12.34
N PRO A 378 -41.71 14.81 -11.91
CA PRO A 378 -42.94 15.59 -11.95
C PRO A 378 -42.83 16.81 -11.02
N PRO A 379 -43.44 17.95 -11.37
CA PRO A 379 -43.47 19.12 -10.52
C PRO A 379 -44.47 18.89 -9.38
N GLY A 380 -44.00 18.89 -8.13
CA GLY A 380 -44.91 18.78 -6.99
C GLY A 380 -44.22 18.87 -5.62
N ALA A 381 -44.76 19.77 -4.81
CA ALA A 381 -44.54 19.99 -3.37
C ALA A 381 -43.25 20.70 -2.96
N GLY A 382 -43.39 22.01 -2.70
CA GLY A 382 -42.41 22.83 -2.02
C GLY A 382 -42.13 22.32 -0.60
N VAL A 383 -40.85 22.32 -0.25
CA VAL A 383 -40.35 22.11 1.11
C VAL A 383 -39.45 23.29 1.42
N GLY A 384 -39.76 23.96 2.53
CA GLY A 384 -39.16 25.23 2.93
C GLY A 384 -37.64 25.18 3.11
N GLU A 385 -37.01 26.32 2.80
CA GLU A 385 -35.61 26.58 3.11
C GLU A 385 -35.33 26.47 4.61
N PRO A 386 -34.27 25.77 5.04
CA PRO A 386 -33.77 25.94 6.39
C PRO A 386 -32.89 27.20 6.46
N HIS A 387 -33.27 28.10 7.36
CA HIS A 387 -32.49 29.24 7.81
C HIS A 387 -31.02 28.87 8.08
N ARG A 388 -30.10 29.54 7.38
CA ARG A 388 -28.68 29.56 7.75
C ARG A 388 -28.50 30.41 9.03
N PRO A 389 -27.81 29.91 10.08
CA PRO A 389 -27.45 30.77 11.20
C PRO A 389 -26.32 31.72 10.78
N ARG A 390 -26.50 32.99 11.14
CA ARG A 390 -25.49 34.06 11.04
C ARG A 390 -24.27 33.68 11.90
N ARG A 391 -23.07 33.77 11.32
CA ARG A 391 -21.80 33.69 12.06
C ARG A 391 -21.67 34.91 12.99
N PRO A 392 -21.32 34.76 14.28
CA PRO A 392 -20.86 35.87 15.08
C PRO A 392 -19.41 36.21 14.69
N GLY A 393 -19.17 37.49 14.45
CA GLY A 393 -17.83 38.03 14.29
C GLY A 393 -17.12 38.06 15.64
N HIS A 394 -15.94 37.44 15.71
CA HIS A 394 -15.00 37.66 16.79
C HIS A 394 -13.72 38.28 16.23
N GLY A 395 -13.62 39.59 16.40
CA GLY A 395 -12.33 40.28 16.46
C GLY A 395 -11.72 40.04 17.84
N GLY A 396 -10.59 39.35 17.88
CA GLY A 396 -9.80 39.11 19.08
C GLY A 396 -8.33 39.33 18.79
N ARG A 397 -7.79 40.46 19.26
CA ARG A 397 -6.36 40.77 19.24
C ARG A 397 -5.61 39.73 20.09
N PHE A 398 -4.75 38.93 19.48
CA PHE A 398 -3.77 38.13 20.21
C PHE A 398 -2.60 39.02 20.63
N ARG A 399 -2.49 39.29 21.94
CA ARG A 399 -1.29 39.84 22.58
C ARG A 399 -0.24 38.73 22.72
N ARG A 400 1.00 39.02 22.30
CA ARG A 400 2.19 38.23 22.61
C ARG A 400 2.50 38.35 24.10
N GLY A 401 2.76 37.23 24.75
CA GLY A 401 3.22 37.18 26.14
C GLY A 401 3.88 35.83 26.42
N CYS A 402 5.12 35.66 25.98
CA CYS A 402 6.00 34.63 26.52
C CYS A 402 6.83 35.29 27.63
N GLY A 403 6.36 35.13 28.87
CA GLY A 403 7.15 35.43 30.05
C GLY A 403 8.11 34.27 30.31
N ALA A 404 9.41 34.59 30.39
CA ALA A 404 10.39 33.73 31.03
C ALA A 404 10.22 33.80 32.56
N PRO A 405 10.60 32.74 33.28
CA PRO A 405 11.10 32.93 34.63
C PRO A 405 12.55 32.45 34.75
N GLY A 406 13.38 33.36 35.24
CA GLY A 406 14.06 33.16 36.51
C GLY A 406 15.35 32.36 36.49
N ASP A 407 16.44 33.10 36.44
CA ASP A 407 17.75 32.71 36.93
C ASP A 407 17.70 32.14 38.36
N GLY A 408 18.37 31.00 38.55
CA GLY A 408 18.73 30.45 39.85
C GLY A 408 20.11 29.77 39.72
N ARG A 409 21.14 30.48 40.18
CA ARG A 409 22.55 30.07 40.13
C ARG A 409 22.89 28.98 41.16
N ALA A 410 23.99 28.31 40.82
CA ALA A 410 25.08 27.78 41.67
C ALA A 410 25.07 26.27 41.97
N GLY A 411 26.14 25.62 41.51
CA GLY A 411 26.48 24.23 41.80
C GLY A 411 27.67 23.80 40.94
N ASP A 412 28.87 24.08 41.43
CA ASP A 412 30.17 23.69 40.88
C ASP A 412 30.29 22.20 40.55
N GLY A 413 31.03 21.85 39.50
CA GLY A 413 31.28 20.45 39.16
C GLY A 413 32.16 20.20 37.94
N GLN A 414 33.45 20.48 38.09
CA GLN A 414 34.60 19.76 37.53
C GLN A 414 34.65 19.50 36.00
N HIS A 415 35.60 20.22 35.39
CA HIS A 415 36.26 19.91 34.12
C HIS A 415 36.78 18.47 34.07
N HIS A 416 36.40 17.73 33.02
CA HIS A 416 37.22 16.63 32.51
C HIS A 416 37.49 16.78 31.01
N ASP A 417 38.79 16.76 30.74
CA ASP A 417 39.48 16.77 29.47
C ASP A 417 38.90 15.81 28.42
N ARG A 418 38.70 16.34 27.21
CA ARG A 418 38.67 15.56 25.98
C ARG A 418 40.10 15.48 25.43
N ARG A 419 40.73 14.32 25.55
CA ARG A 419 41.85 13.94 24.65
C ARG A 419 41.50 12.72 23.83
N ALA A 420 41.78 12.88 22.55
CA ALA A 420 41.74 11.89 21.50
C ALA A 420 42.72 10.75 21.75
N ALA A 421 42.34 9.53 21.37
CA ALA A 421 43.28 8.50 20.96
C ALA A 421 42.63 7.60 19.89
N ARG A 422 43.13 7.75 18.67
CA ARG A 422 43.03 6.77 17.59
C ARG A 422 44.11 5.70 17.83
N ALA A 423 43.70 4.44 17.90
CA ALA A 423 44.47 3.24 17.58
C ALA A 423 43.43 2.10 17.51
N GLY A 424 43.27 1.32 16.45
CA GLY A 424 44.31 0.69 15.64
C GLY A 424 44.49 -0.74 16.15
N THR A 425 43.63 -1.67 15.74
CA THR A 425 43.90 -3.11 15.94
C THR A 425 43.13 -3.95 14.90
N GLN A 426 43.89 -4.52 13.97
CA GLN A 426 43.50 -5.64 13.13
C GLN A 426 43.36 -6.91 13.97
N PRO A 427 42.47 -7.86 13.61
CA PRO A 427 42.68 -9.25 13.94
C PRO A 427 43.26 -9.99 12.72
N GLN A 428 44.50 -10.44 12.88
CA GLN A 428 45.13 -11.46 12.05
C GLN A 428 44.40 -12.80 12.20
N GLY A 429 44.44 -13.58 11.13
CA GLY A 429 43.63 -14.77 10.93
C GLY A 429 43.95 -15.98 11.80
N ARG A 430 43.00 -16.91 11.81
CA ARG A 430 43.22 -18.33 12.09
C ARG A 430 42.53 -19.16 11.02
N ARG A 431 43.35 -19.89 10.25
CA ARG A 431 42.93 -21.03 9.42
C ARG A 431 42.56 -22.21 10.34
N PRO A 432 41.59 -23.05 9.97
CA PRO A 432 41.62 -24.46 10.34
C PRO A 432 42.26 -25.28 9.24
N ALA A 433 43.18 -26.14 9.68
CA ALA A 433 43.82 -27.19 8.89
C ALA A 433 42.80 -28.28 8.49
N GLY A 434 43.15 -28.99 7.41
CA GLY A 434 42.32 -29.99 6.76
C GLY A 434 42.08 -31.26 7.56
N GLY A 435 41.14 -32.05 7.08
CA GLY A 435 40.82 -33.36 7.62
C GLY A 435 39.88 -34.16 6.71
N GLN A 436 40.50 -34.91 5.81
CA GLN A 436 40.09 -36.22 5.29
C GLN A 436 38.86 -36.36 4.36
N ARG A 437 39.21 -36.67 3.10
CA ARG A 437 38.40 -37.42 2.14
C ARG A 437 38.41 -38.91 2.49
N ARG A 438 37.27 -39.60 2.28
CA ARG A 438 37.08 -40.94 1.66
C ARG A 438 35.66 -41.46 1.96
N PRO A 439 35.13 -42.47 1.24
CA PRO A 439 35.09 -42.65 -0.20
C PRO A 439 33.67 -42.92 -0.73
N VAL A 440 33.55 -42.83 -2.05
CA VAL A 440 32.42 -43.31 -2.86
C VAL A 440 32.29 -44.82 -2.70
N VAL A 441 31.11 -45.31 -2.32
CA VAL A 441 30.72 -46.71 -2.50
C VAL A 441 29.58 -46.76 -3.51
N SER A 442 29.95 -47.30 -4.66
CA SER A 442 29.10 -47.88 -5.68
C SER A 442 28.41 -49.13 -5.13
N ALA A 443 27.10 -49.28 -5.38
CA ALA A 443 26.46 -50.58 -5.37
C ALA A 443 25.51 -50.70 -6.55
N ARG A 444 25.80 -51.73 -7.33
CA ARG A 444 25.17 -52.21 -8.56
C ARG A 444 23.69 -52.57 -8.42
N ALA A 445 23.06 -52.52 -9.58
CA ALA A 445 21.84 -53.21 -9.94
C ALA A 445 21.92 -54.75 -9.80
N VAL A 446 20.85 -55.32 -9.27
CA VAL A 446 20.27 -56.66 -9.53
C VAL A 446 18.76 -56.41 -9.37
N GLY A 447 17.87 -56.61 -10.33
CA GLY A 447 17.74 -57.73 -11.24
C GLY A 447 16.61 -58.63 -10.75
N ALA A 448 15.52 -58.70 -11.54
CA ALA A 448 14.54 -59.79 -11.64
C ALA A 448 13.09 -59.56 -11.17
N ARG A 449 12.22 -59.66 -12.18
CA ARG A 449 11.06 -60.57 -12.30
C ARG A 449 9.70 -60.16 -11.74
N THR A 450 8.85 -59.75 -12.69
CA THR A 450 7.56 -60.38 -13.05
C THR A 450 6.58 -60.74 -11.93
N ALA A 451 5.43 -60.06 -11.91
CA ALA A 451 4.15 -60.75 -11.83
C ALA A 451 3.06 -59.96 -12.57
N ARG A 452 2.57 -60.57 -13.66
CA ARG A 452 1.28 -60.31 -14.30
C ARG A 452 0.15 -60.52 -13.29
N GLY A 453 -0.80 -59.58 -13.24
CA GLY A 453 -2.13 -59.78 -12.64
C GLY A 453 -3.18 -59.10 -13.53
N ARG A 454 -4.00 -59.93 -14.17
CA ARG A 454 -5.07 -59.58 -15.13
C ARG A 454 -6.32 -59.03 -14.41
N PRO A 455 -7.31 -58.49 -15.17
CA PRO A 455 -8.48 -57.79 -14.66
C PRO A 455 -9.68 -58.72 -14.42
N GLY A 456 -10.61 -58.24 -13.59
CA GLY A 456 -12.02 -58.65 -13.51
C GLY A 456 -12.74 -57.54 -12.73
N GLY A 457 -13.89 -57.00 -13.10
CA GLY A 457 -14.94 -57.51 -13.97
C GLY A 457 -16.24 -57.54 -13.17
N ARG A 458 -17.00 -56.45 -13.19
CA ARG A 458 -18.47 -56.36 -13.30
C ARG A 458 -18.89 -54.90 -13.33
#